data_AF-A0A524FF11-F1
#
_entry.id   AF-A0A524FF11-F1
#
_cell.length_a   1.000
_cell.length_b   1.000
_cell.length_c   1.000
_cell.angle_alpha   90.00
_cell.angle_beta   90.00
_cell.angle_gamma   90.00
#
_symmetry.space_group_name_H-M   'P 1'
#
loop_
_entity.id
_entity.type
_entity.pdbx_description
1 polymer ?
#
loop_
_entity_poly.entity_id
_entity_poly.type
_entity_poly.pdbx_seq_one_letter_code
_entity_poly.pdbx_strand_id
1 'polypeptide(L)'
;MTNLKKYLRFCKIFHDYKFPKIKFKELNDWYRYLYRNKFNIDEDDINKASFVIFSLFFIISIILSLFFTPFSILIIIFYSLVLSLLASYRFNSHLYKKIKKEESILNALLYLIIINFSLIKKTLKINTDYSINFIELIKNYNLPVSESCKIILRKIHEGYTPEKELLKIVTPSEDFNHYLRDLIINDFNTDYEFQNLDDNTSERNFKVVLRDIESKISIVFFIGFFFPIGLCFLILFQQINTILIILFIPFFLILLNFLFRKLIRINILLLGLLKEYSNKEKRKFDEFQIFLKNFALNLKANISPEIAFTNAYLQNKKFYKILNTPFEPQISRLLNFSCSFGEILNLLKDELKSLRYIIIIDVIERMLDENSYYSADKVIEILEIISKHRRLERKLTIIIKGEKFKVLIFIFLLPIIIGSIGGMIPLFIMLTKNIDQLGSFSYNDYIELINILDLIVIFLTLFFSNLITCYYFLKIINFEKKILINLISSIVYILSFFISFMNIIMLF
;
A
#
# COMPACT_ATOMS: atom_id res chain seq x y z
N MET A 1 -24.28 -9.54 -11.04
CA MET A 1 -24.68 -8.21 -10.47
C MET A 1 -23.66 -7.82 -9.40
N THR A 2 -22.90 -6.73 -9.54
CA THR A 2 -21.78 -6.40 -8.65
C THR A 2 -22.25 -6.11 -7.20
N ASN A 3 -21.49 -6.54 -6.18
CA ASN A 3 -21.83 -6.36 -4.75
C ASN A 3 -22.19 -4.92 -4.38
N LEU A 4 -21.61 -3.94 -5.09
CA LEU A 4 -21.91 -2.52 -4.95
C LEU A 4 -23.37 -2.19 -5.30
N LYS A 5 -23.91 -2.74 -6.41
CA LYS A 5 -25.30 -2.47 -6.83
C LYS A 5 -26.31 -2.95 -5.79
N LYS A 6 -26.04 -4.10 -5.13
CA LYS A 6 -26.88 -4.61 -4.04
C LYS A 6 -26.82 -3.71 -2.80
N TYR A 7 -25.61 -3.27 -2.41
CA TYR A 7 -25.42 -2.31 -1.32
C TYR A 7 -26.18 -1.00 -1.56
N LEU A 8 -26.02 -0.41 -2.76
CA LEU A 8 -26.68 0.84 -3.13
C LEU A 8 -28.20 0.69 -3.14
N ARG A 9 -28.72 -0.43 -3.67
CA ARG A 9 -30.16 -0.71 -3.65
C ARG A 9 -30.69 -0.82 -2.22
N PHE A 10 -29.95 -1.46 -1.32
CA PHE A 10 -30.33 -1.57 0.08
C PHE A 10 -30.41 -0.19 0.76
N CYS A 11 -29.42 0.69 0.56
CA CYS A 11 -29.46 2.04 1.12
C CYS A 11 -30.66 2.85 0.59
N LYS A 12 -30.94 2.77 -0.71
CA LYS A 12 -32.04 3.52 -1.35
C LYS A 12 -33.43 3.15 -0.85
N ILE A 13 -33.63 1.93 -0.36
CA ILE A 13 -34.92 1.51 0.23
C ILE A 13 -35.32 2.43 1.39
N PHE A 14 -34.34 3.01 2.10
CA PHE A 14 -34.57 3.81 3.30
C PHE A 14 -34.62 5.33 3.04
N HIS A 15 -34.60 5.75 1.77
CA HIS A 15 -34.58 7.17 1.40
C HIS A 15 -35.79 7.93 1.99
N ASP A 16 -36.99 7.39 1.75
CA ASP A 16 -38.24 8.04 2.12
C ASP A 16 -38.66 7.81 3.58
N TYR A 17 -38.01 6.88 4.28
CA TYR A 17 -38.38 6.52 5.65
C TYR A 17 -37.67 7.40 6.70
N LYS A 18 -38.40 7.82 7.73
CA LYS A 18 -37.87 8.54 8.90
C LYS A 18 -37.32 7.55 9.95
N PHE A 19 -36.23 6.86 9.62
CA PHE A 19 -35.51 6.04 10.60
C PHE A 19 -34.48 6.87 11.40
N PRO A 20 -34.19 6.50 12.66
CA PRO A 20 -33.05 7.03 13.39
C PRO A 20 -31.75 6.71 12.64
N LYS A 21 -30.77 7.61 12.80
CA LYS A 21 -29.52 7.60 12.04
C LYS A 21 -28.35 7.28 12.98
N ILE A 22 -27.50 6.32 12.59
CA ILE A 22 -26.21 6.13 13.26
C ILE A 22 -25.12 6.80 12.43
N LYS A 23 -24.58 7.90 12.95
CA LYS A 23 -23.51 8.65 12.32
C LYS A 23 -22.17 8.19 12.88
N PHE A 24 -21.36 7.54 12.05
CA PHE A 24 -20.01 7.11 12.44
C PHE A 24 -18.92 8.09 12.05
N LYS A 25 -19.16 8.89 11.01
CA LYS A 25 -18.18 9.83 10.47
C LYS A 25 -18.87 10.98 9.76
N GLU A 26 -18.40 12.19 9.97
CA GLU A 26 -18.75 13.33 9.13
C GLU A 26 -18.00 13.25 7.81
N LEU A 27 -18.77 13.23 6.71
CA LEU A 27 -18.22 13.36 5.38
C LEU A 27 -18.01 14.84 5.06
N ASN A 28 -16.82 15.18 4.55
CA ASN A 28 -16.59 16.49 3.92
C ASN A 28 -17.58 16.68 2.76
N ASP A 29 -17.91 17.93 2.45
CA ASP A 29 -18.91 18.26 1.43
C ASP A 29 -18.56 17.71 0.04
N TRP A 30 -17.26 17.58 -0.26
CA TRP A 30 -16.77 16.89 -1.45
C TRP A 30 -17.23 15.43 -1.55
N TYR A 31 -17.16 14.67 -0.46
CA TYR A 31 -17.62 13.29 -0.45
C TYR A 31 -19.14 13.20 -0.58
N ARG A 32 -19.89 14.13 0.03
CA ARG A 32 -21.35 14.21 -0.14
C ARG A 32 -21.73 14.43 -1.60
N TYR A 33 -21.04 15.36 -2.27
CA TYR A 33 -21.20 15.61 -3.69
C TYR A 33 -20.92 14.36 -4.54
N LEU A 34 -19.83 13.64 -4.27
CA LEU A 34 -19.50 12.41 -4.98
C LEU A 34 -20.54 11.29 -4.76
N TYR A 35 -21.10 11.18 -3.56
CA TYR A 35 -22.13 10.18 -3.26
C TYR A 35 -23.38 10.45 -4.10
N ARG A 36 -23.79 11.73 -4.17
CA ARG A 36 -24.95 12.16 -4.93
C ARG A 36 -24.74 12.03 -6.44
N ASN A 37 -23.64 12.55 -6.99
CA ASN A 37 -23.43 12.54 -8.44
C ASN A 37 -23.07 11.16 -9.00
N LYS A 38 -22.23 10.38 -8.30
CA LYS A 38 -21.72 9.12 -8.83
C LYS A 38 -22.61 7.92 -8.49
N PHE A 39 -23.31 7.96 -7.37
CA PHE A 39 -24.10 6.84 -6.86
C PHE A 39 -25.59 7.16 -6.67
N ASN A 40 -25.97 8.44 -6.75
CA ASN A 40 -27.33 8.93 -6.53
C ASN A 40 -27.89 8.45 -5.18
N ILE A 41 -27.10 8.67 -4.12
CA ILE A 41 -27.39 8.33 -2.72
C ILE A 41 -26.90 9.48 -1.84
N ASP A 42 -27.67 9.81 -0.80
CA ASP A 42 -27.27 10.78 0.21
C ASP A 42 -26.61 10.10 1.43
N GLU A 43 -25.77 10.85 2.16
CA GLU A 43 -25.13 10.35 3.39
C GLU A 43 -26.16 9.83 4.40
N ASP A 44 -27.33 10.48 4.45
CA ASP A 44 -28.43 10.13 5.32
C ASP A 44 -28.98 8.72 5.06
N ASP A 45 -29.06 8.30 3.79
CA ASP A 45 -29.56 6.98 3.44
C ASP A 45 -28.64 5.87 3.97
N ILE A 46 -27.33 6.13 3.94
CA ILE A 46 -26.31 5.23 4.47
C ILE A 46 -26.40 5.16 5.99
N ASN A 47 -26.58 6.31 6.66
CA ASN A 47 -26.71 6.36 8.12
C ASN A 47 -27.99 5.69 8.63
N LYS A 48 -29.11 5.79 7.88
CA LYS A 48 -30.35 5.04 8.16
C LYS A 48 -30.16 3.54 7.95
N ALA A 49 -29.58 3.13 6.83
CA ALA A 49 -29.30 1.72 6.55
C ALA A 49 -28.32 1.10 7.58
N SER A 50 -27.35 1.88 8.06
CA SER A 50 -26.46 1.51 9.17
C SER A 50 -27.21 1.25 10.48
N PHE A 51 -28.22 2.05 10.80
CA PHE A 51 -29.06 1.81 11.98
C PHE A 51 -29.81 0.48 11.88
N VAL A 52 -30.41 0.19 10.73
CA VAL A 52 -31.13 -1.08 10.51
C VAL A 52 -30.20 -2.29 10.66
N ILE A 53 -28.97 -2.19 10.15
CA ILE A 53 -27.97 -3.26 10.30
C ILE A 53 -27.54 -3.41 11.75
N PHE A 54 -27.37 -2.31 12.47
CA PHE A 54 -27.07 -2.33 13.90
C PHE A 54 -28.17 -3.08 14.67
N SER A 55 -29.44 -2.69 14.51
CA SER A 55 -30.56 -3.31 15.23
C SER A 55 -30.71 -4.79 14.90
N LEU A 56 -30.55 -5.14 13.63
CA LEU A 56 -30.70 -6.52 13.17
C LEU A 56 -29.56 -7.41 13.70
N PHE A 57 -28.30 -6.94 13.67
CA PHE A 57 -27.19 -7.67 14.26
C PHE A 57 -27.30 -7.78 15.78
N PHE A 58 -27.75 -6.73 16.45
CA PHE A 58 -27.93 -6.71 17.90
C PHE A 58 -28.90 -7.81 18.34
N ILE A 59 -30.11 -7.85 17.74
CA ILE A 59 -31.13 -8.86 18.03
C ILE A 59 -30.61 -10.27 17.76
N ILE A 60 -30.02 -10.51 16.59
CA ILE A 60 -29.49 -11.84 16.23
C ILE A 60 -28.40 -12.28 17.20
N SER A 61 -27.48 -11.38 17.56
CA SER A 61 -26.37 -11.71 18.46
C SER A 61 -26.86 -12.04 19.88
N ILE A 62 -27.86 -11.33 20.39
CA ILE A 62 -28.49 -11.65 21.68
C ILE A 62 -29.15 -13.02 21.64
N ILE A 63 -30.01 -13.27 20.64
CA ILE A 63 -30.72 -14.55 20.52
C ILE A 63 -29.71 -15.70 20.48
N LEU A 64 -28.69 -15.63 19.61
CA LEU A 64 -27.66 -16.67 19.53
C LEU A 64 -26.93 -16.84 20.87
N SER A 65 -26.50 -15.75 21.50
CA SER A 65 -25.73 -15.85 22.75
C SER A 65 -26.53 -16.42 23.93
N LEU A 66 -27.84 -16.14 24.00
CA LEU A 66 -28.73 -16.71 25.02
C LEU A 66 -28.89 -18.23 24.84
N PHE A 67 -28.83 -18.73 23.62
CA PHE A 67 -28.91 -20.18 23.35
C PHE A 67 -27.58 -20.90 23.54
N PHE A 68 -26.44 -20.25 23.24
CA PHE A 68 -25.14 -20.93 23.14
C PHE A 68 -24.20 -20.72 24.33
N THR A 69 -24.44 -19.73 25.20
CA THR A 69 -23.48 -19.39 26.25
C THR A 69 -24.12 -19.24 27.63
N PRO A 70 -23.52 -19.80 28.70
CA PRO A 70 -23.99 -19.63 30.08
C PRO A 70 -23.48 -18.32 30.71
N PHE A 71 -23.23 -17.28 29.90
CA PHE A 71 -22.76 -16.00 30.41
C PHE A 71 -23.90 -15.20 31.05
N SER A 72 -23.55 -14.29 31.96
CA SER A 72 -24.53 -13.36 32.51
C SER A 72 -25.13 -12.48 31.41
N ILE A 73 -26.42 -12.16 31.55
CA ILE A 73 -27.18 -11.33 30.59
C ILE A 73 -26.48 -9.98 30.33
N LEU A 74 -25.84 -9.40 31.36
CA LEU A 74 -25.08 -8.15 31.23
C LEU A 74 -23.89 -8.27 30.28
N ILE A 75 -23.11 -9.36 30.37
CA ILE A 75 -21.97 -9.61 29.48
C ILE A 75 -22.47 -9.84 28.05
N ILE A 76 -23.57 -10.57 27.91
CA ILE A 76 -24.23 -10.81 26.62
C ILE A 76 -24.68 -9.51 25.96
N ILE A 77 -25.36 -8.62 26.70
CA ILE A 77 -25.80 -7.31 26.20
C ILE A 77 -24.58 -6.46 25.79
N PHE A 78 -23.52 -6.46 26.59
CA PHE A 78 -22.33 -5.66 26.30
C PHE A 78 -21.61 -6.15 25.04
N TYR A 79 -21.37 -7.45 24.90
CA TYR A 79 -20.71 -8.02 23.72
C TYR A 79 -21.55 -7.86 22.45
N SER A 80 -22.88 -8.04 22.53
CA SER A 80 -23.80 -7.84 21.41
C SER A 80 -23.85 -6.37 20.94
N LEU A 81 -23.80 -5.40 21.86
CA LEU A 81 -23.65 -3.98 21.53
C LEU A 81 -22.34 -3.72 20.76
N VAL A 82 -21.22 -4.27 21.22
CA VAL A 82 -19.92 -4.09 20.55
C VAL A 82 -19.92 -4.71 19.15
N LEU A 83 -20.44 -5.93 19.00
CA LEU A 83 -20.56 -6.62 17.71
C LEU A 83 -21.41 -5.84 16.71
N SER A 84 -22.59 -5.39 17.14
CA SER A 84 -23.53 -4.66 16.30
C SER A 84 -22.97 -3.30 15.85
N LEU A 85 -22.27 -2.59 16.75
CA LEU A 85 -21.53 -1.37 16.40
C LEU A 85 -20.46 -1.64 15.35
N LEU A 86 -19.67 -2.71 15.50
CA LEU A 86 -18.63 -3.08 14.54
C LEU A 86 -19.21 -3.44 13.17
N ALA A 87 -20.32 -4.18 13.13
CA ALA A 87 -21.00 -4.54 11.89
C ALA A 87 -21.54 -3.28 11.17
N SER A 88 -22.22 -2.41 11.91
CA SER A 88 -22.79 -1.18 11.38
C SER A 88 -21.73 -0.19 10.89
N TYR A 89 -20.61 -0.05 11.61
CA TYR A 89 -19.46 0.74 11.18
C TYR A 89 -18.83 0.19 9.90
N ARG A 90 -18.69 -1.15 9.80
CA ARG A 90 -18.13 -1.78 8.61
C ARG A 90 -19.01 -1.56 7.39
N PHE A 91 -20.33 -1.57 7.56
CA PHE A 91 -21.28 -1.24 6.52
C PHE A 91 -21.16 0.22 6.09
N ASN A 92 -21.26 1.17 7.03
CA ASN A 92 -21.19 2.61 6.77
C ASN A 92 -19.91 2.99 6.00
N SER A 93 -18.78 2.46 6.47
CA SER A 93 -17.46 2.78 5.90
C SER A 93 -17.17 2.13 4.55
N HIS A 94 -18.07 1.28 4.01
CA HIS A 94 -17.82 0.55 2.77
C HIS A 94 -17.64 1.48 1.56
N LEU A 95 -18.60 2.40 1.37
CA LEU A 95 -18.62 3.31 0.23
C LEU A 95 -17.51 4.37 0.35
N TYR A 96 -17.32 4.90 1.56
CA TYR A 96 -16.22 5.81 1.90
C TYR A 96 -14.85 5.22 1.57
N LYS A 97 -14.57 3.98 2.01
CA LYS A 97 -13.28 3.31 1.73
C LYS A 97 -13.06 3.09 0.22
N LYS A 98 -14.13 2.85 -0.54
CA LYS A 98 -14.04 2.67 -1.98
C LYS A 98 -13.67 3.97 -2.68
N ILE A 99 -14.32 5.07 -2.34
CA ILE A 99 -14.01 6.39 -2.92
C ILE A 99 -12.61 6.83 -2.51
N LYS A 100 -12.23 6.69 -1.23
CA LYS A 100 -10.88 7.03 -0.77
C LYS A 100 -9.78 6.24 -1.52
N LYS A 101 -10.05 5.00 -1.91
CA LYS A 101 -9.14 4.19 -2.73
C LYS A 101 -9.05 4.74 -4.16
N GLU A 102 -10.18 5.03 -4.79
CA GLU A 102 -10.22 5.63 -6.14
C GLU A 102 -9.52 7.00 -6.16
N GLU A 103 -9.76 7.82 -5.15
CA GLU A 103 -9.09 9.10 -4.92
C GLU A 103 -7.58 8.94 -4.76
N SER A 104 -7.10 7.99 -3.94
CA SER A 104 -5.64 7.81 -3.79
C SER A 104 -4.93 7.44 -5.11
N ILE A 105 -5.61 6.68 -5.98
CA ILE A 105 -5.09 6.33 -7.31
C ILE A 105 -5.11 7.57 -8.20
N LEU A 106 -6.20 8.31 -8.17
CA LEU A 106 -6.38 9.49 -9.01
C LEU A 106 -5.43 10.61 -8.61
N ASN A 107 -5.23 10.87 -7.32
CA ASN A 107 -4.27 11.86 -6.81
C ASN A 107 -2.84 11.51 -7.24
N ALA A 108 -2.47 10.23 -7.23
CA ALA A 108 -1.14 9.81 -7.70
C ALA A 108 -0.96 10.05 -9.21
N LEU A 109 -2.01 9.83 -10.01
CA LEU A 109 -2.00 10.11 -11.45
C LEU A 109 -2.05 11.62 -11.74
N LEU A 110 -2.79 12.40 -10.95
CA LEU A 110 -2.83 13.86 -11.05
C LEU A 110 -1.48 14.48 -10.68
N TYR A 111 -0.78 13.94 -9.69
CA TYR A 111 0.58 14.36 -9.37
C TYR A 111 1.56 14.12 -10.54
N LEU A 112 1.41 13.00 -11.26
CA LEU A 112 2.16 12.77 -12.50
C LEU A 112 1.78 13.79 -13.58
N ILE A 113 0.51 14.16 -13.69
CA ILE A 113 0.06 15.22 -14.62
C ILE A 113 0.68 16.56 -14.28
N ILE A 114 0.75 16.95 -13.00
CA ILE A 114 1.44 18.17 -12.54
C ILE A 114 2.90 18.14 -13.00
N ILE A 115 3.60 17.04 -12.74
CA ILE A 115 5.00 16.88 -13.15
C ILE A 115 5.11 17.01 -14.67
N ASN A 116 4.31 16.26 -15.43
CA ASN A 116 4.46 16.23 -16.89
C ASN A 116 4.01 17.53 -17.57
N PHE A 117 3.04 18.23 -16.99
CA PHE A 117 2.69 19.56 -17.45
C PHE A 117 3.76 20.60 -17.13
N SER A 118 4.38 20.54 -15.95
CA SER A 118 5.51 21.40 -15.62
C SER A 118 6.70 21.20 -16.57
N LEU A 119 6.91 19.94 -17.02
CA LEU A 119 7.91 19.60 -18.01
C LEU A 119 7.55 20.21 -19.37
N ILE A 120 6.30 20.05 -19.82
CA ILE A 120 5.81 20.66 -21.06
C ILE A 120 5.90 22.19 -21.03
N LYS A 121 5.52 22.82 -19.91
CA LYS A 121 5.57 24.27 -19.75
C LYS A 121 6.98 24.82 -19.90
N LYS A 122 7.97 24.15 -19.29
CA LYS A 122 9.40 24.53 -19.42
C LYS A 122 9.96 24.39 -20.83
N THR A 123 9.26 23.67 -21.72
CA THR A 123 9.71 23.31 -23.06
C THR A 123 9.00 24.05 -24.17
N LEU A 124 7.94 24.78 -23.85
CA LEU A 124 7.12 25.48 -24.82
C LEU A 124 7.55 26.95 -24.96
N LYS A 125 7.57 27.46 -26.20
CA LYS A 125 7.85 28.88 -26.50
C LYS A 125 6.85 29.83 -25.82
N ILE A 126 7.28 31.07 -25.59
CA ILE A 126 6.54 32.18 -24.95
C ILE A 126 5.13 32.43 -25.56
N ASN A 127 4.88 31.98 -26.80
CA ASN A 127 3.63 32.22 -27.54
C ASN A 127 2.71 30.99 -27.72
N THR A 128 2.92 29.89 -26.98
CA THR A 128 2.05 28.70 -27.09
C THR A 128 0.89 28.75 -26.11
N ASP A 129 -0.28 28.24 -26.51
CA ASP A 129 -1.43 28.08 -25.61
C ASP A 129 -1.20 26.96 -24.59
N TYR A 130 -0.65 27.34 -23.42
CA TYR A 130 -0.41 26.44 -22.30
C TYR A 130 -1.69 25.76 -21.81
N SER A 131 -2.84 26.44 -21.90
CA SER A 131 -4.15 25.92 -21.47
C SER A 131 -4.62 24.75 -22.35
N ILE A 132 -4.47 24.85 -23.67
CA ILE A 132 -4.84 23.77 -24.62
C ILE A 132 -3.89 22.57 -24.46
N ASN A 133 -2.58 22.83 -24.33
CA ASN A 133 -1.58 21.78 -24.12
C ASN A 133 -1.80 21.02 -22.80
N PHE A 134 -2.26 21.70 -21.75
CA PHE A 134 -2.64 21.06 -20.49
C PHE A 134 -3.85 20.14 -20.65
N ILE A 135 -4.88 20.59 -21.37
CA ILE A 135 -6.11 19.82 -21.60
C ILE A 135 -5.81 18.58 -22.45
N GLU A 136 -4.97 18.72 -23.46
CA GLU A 136 -4.55 17.60 -24.31
C GLU A 136 -3.69 16.60 -23.54
N LEU A 137 -2.82 17.08 -22.65
CA LEU A 137 -2.08 16.20 -21.73
C LEU A 137 -3.06 15.39 -20.87
N ILE A 138 -4.03 16.03 -20.19
CA ILE A 138 -4.98 15.31 -19.32
C ILE A 138 -5.82 14.29 -20.10
N LYS A 139 -6.21 14.61 -21.33
CA LYS A 139 -6.95 13.70 -22.22
C LYS A 139 -6.17 12.39 -22.45
N ASN A 140 -4.86 12.47 -22.67
CA ASN A 140 -4.01 11.33 -23.02
C ASN A 140 -3.77 10.36 -21.85
N TYR A 141 -4.00 10.78 -20.59
CA TYR A 141 -3.87 9.90 -19.42
C TYR A 141 -5.05 8.92 -19.22
N ASN A 142 -6.09 8.96 -20.08
CA ASN A 142 -7.28 8.11 -19.96
C ASN A 142 -7.88 8.07 -18.54
N LEU A 143 -7.91 9.23 -17.86
CA LEU A 143 -8.47 9.38 -16.52
C LEU A 143 -9.99 9.53 -16.54
N PRO A 144 -10.70 9.36 -15.41
CA PRO A 144 -12.11 9.79 -15.29
C PRO A 144 -12.31 11.26 -15.70
N VAL A 145 -11.29 12.10 -15.47
CA VAL A 145 -11.25 13.52 -15.87
C VAL A 145 -11.02 13.70 -17.38
N SER A 146 -10.52 12.69 -18.09
CA SER A 146 -10.27 12.75 -19.54
C SER A 146 -11.56 12.88 -20.37
N GLU A 147 -12.68 12.31 -19.90
CA GLU A 147 -13.97 12.47 -20.56
C GLU A 147 -14.47 13.91 -20.45
N SER A 148 -14.33 14.52 -19.27
CA SER A 148 -14.60 15.96 -19.11
C SER A 148 -13.67 16.81 -19.99
N CYS A 149 -12.38 16.46 -20.11
CA CYS A 149 -11.46 17.18 -20.99
C CYS A 149 -11.80 17.03 -22.49
N LYS A 150 -12.33 15.88 -22.93
CA LYS A 150 -12.85 15.72 -24.30
C LYS A 150 -14.04 16.65 -24.57
N ILE A 151 -14.95 16.80 -23.60
CA ILE A 151 -16.08 17.73 -23.68
C ILE A 151 -15.57 19.18 -23.69
N ILE A 152 -14.56 19.49 -22.89
CA ILE A 152 -13.95 20.83 -22.84
C ILE A 152 -13.29 21.18 -24.18
N LEU A 153 -12.51 20.29 -24.79
CA LEU A 153 -11.93 20.52 -26.12
C LEU A 153 -13.02 20.79 -27.16
N ARG A 154 -14.12 20.04 -27.13
CA ARG A 154 -15.27 20.29 -28.02
C ARG A 154 -15.87 21.68 -27.81
N LYS A 155 -16.05 22.11 -26.56
CA LYS A 155 -16.54 23.46 -26.24
C LYS A 155 -15.55 24.56 -26.64
N ILE A 156 -14.25 24.31 -26.51
CA ILE A 156 -13.22 25.25 -26.99
C ILE A 156 -13.34 25.42 -28.50
N HIS A 157 -13.54 24.32 -29.25
CA HIS A 157 -13.84 24.39 -30.69
C HIS A 157 -15.16 25.13 -31.01
N GLU A 158 -16.12 25.15 -30.09
CA GLU A 158 -17.37 25.92 -30.18
C GLU A 158 -17.22 27.40 -29.77
N GLY A 159 -15.99 27.86 -29.44
CA GLY A 159 -15.67 29.26 -29.15
C GLY A 159 -15.62 29.64 -27.66
N TYR A 160 -15.69 28.66 -26.74
CA TYR A 160 -15.54 28.91 -25.31
C TYR A 160 -14.07 29.06 -24.90
N THR A 161 -13.76 29.97 -23.97
CA THR A 161 -12.40 30.20 -23.47
C THR A 161 -11.89 29.00 -22.64
N PRO A 162 -10.71 28.42 -22.93
CA PRO A 162 -10.17 27.25 -22.25
C PRO A 162 -10.09 27.38 -20.72
N GLU A 163 -9.72 28.54 -20.22
CA GLU A 163 -9.48 28.84 -18.81
C GLU A 163 -10.79 28.73 -18.00
N LYS A 164 -11.89 29.27 -18.54
CA LYS A 164 -13.22 29.21 -17.91
C LYS A 164 -13.78 27.79 -17.87
N GLU A 165 -13.48 26.98 -18.87
CA GLU A 165 -13.90 25.57 -18.88
C GLU A 165 -13.00 24.69 -17.99
N LEU A 166 -11.70 24.99 -17.89
CA LEU A 166 -10.79 24.33 -16.95
C LEU A 166 -11.18 24.59 -15.49
N LEU A 167 -11.60 25.80 -15.12
CA LEU A 167 -12.07 26.12 -13.76
C LEU A 167 -13.30 25.30 -13.33
N LYS A 168 -14.07 24.77 -14.29
CA LYS A 168 -15.22 23.89 -14.01
C LYS A 168 -14.79 22.46 -13.69
N ILE A 169 -13.54 22.09 -13.96
CA ILE A 169 -12.99 20.81 -13.55
C ILE A 169 -12.75 20.84 -12.04
N VAL A 170 -13.48 19.99 -11.33
CA VAL A 170 -13.22 19.73 -9.91
C VAL A 170 -12.78 18.29 -9.78
N THR A 171 -11.54 18.09 -9.31
CA THR A 171 -10.99 16.77 -9.03
C THR A 171 -11.10 16.46 -7.53
N PRO A 172 -11.00 15.20 -7.11
CA PRO A 172 -10.97 14.85 -5.69
C PRO A 172 -9.67 15.21 -4.97
N SER A 173 -8.66 15.74 -5.67
CA SER A 173 -7.43 16.24 -5.05
C SER A 173 -7.58 17.75 -4.81
N GLU A 174 -7.65 18.16 -3.53
CA GLU A 174 -7.60 19.58 -3.17
C GLU A 174 -6.31 20.22 -3.65
N ASP A 175 -5.16 19.56 -3.47
CA ASP A 175 -3.85 20.02 -3.96
C ASP A 175 -3.85 20.28 -5.47
N PHE A 176 -4.42 19.37 -6.27
CA PHE A 176 -4.51 19.57 -7.73
C PHE A 176 -5.48 20.68 -8.10
N ASN A 177 -6.60 20.82 -7.38
CA ASN A 177 -7.56 21.89 -7.64
C ASN A 177 -6.97 23.26 -7.29
N HIS A 178 -6.19 23.37 -6.21
CA HIS A 178 -5.42 24.55 -5.86
C HIS A 178 -4.41 24.86 -6.95
N TYR A 179 -3.57 23.88 -7.31
CA TYR A 179 -2.62 24.01 -8.42
C TYR A 179 -3.27 24.47 -9.73
N LEU A 180 -4.42 23.90 -10.10
CA LEU A 180 -5.14 24.27 -11.32
C LEU A 180 -5.69 25.70 -11.26
N ARG A 181 -6.20 26.13 -10.10
CA ARG A 181 -6.64 27.51 -9.89
C ARG A 181 -5.45 28.47 -9.94
N ASP A 182 -4.36 28.14 -9.29
CA ASP A 182 -3.16 28.98 -9.24
C ASP A 182 -2.51 29.08 -10.63
N LEU A 183 -2.50 28.01 -11.42
CA LEU A 183 -2.10 28.05 -12.83
C LEU A 183 -2.96 29.01 -13.65
N ILE A 184 -4.27 28.96 -13.49
CA ILE A 184 -5.21 29.79 -14.27
C ILE A 184 -5.16 31.25 -13.83
N ILE A 185 -5.10 31.53 -12.52
CA ILE A 185 -5.02 32.89 -11.97
C ILE A 185 -3.75 33.60 -12.45
N ASN A 186 -2.66 32.84 -12.60
CA ASN A 186 -1.38 33.37 -13.03
C ASN A 186 -1.17 33.31 -14.56
N ASP A 187 -2.23 33.12 -15.36
CA ASP A 187 -2.16 32.99 -16.83
C ASP A 187 -1.10 31.99 -17.30
N PHE A 188 -0.96 30.88 -16.58
CA PHE A 188 0.08 29.88 -16.79
C PHE A 188 1.51 30.45 -16.76
N ASN A 189 1.73 31.64 -16.20
CA ASN A 189 2.98 32.40 -16.28
C ASN A 189 3.91 32.24 -15.06
N THR A 190 3.65 31.25 -14.20
CA THR A 190 4.47 31.00 -13.01
C THR A 190 5.80 30.28 -13.29
N ASP A 191 6.91 31.00 -13.15
CA ASP A 191 8.22 30.44 -12.73
C ASP A 191 8.20 29.96 -11.26
N TYR A 192 7.13 30.30 -10.54
CA TYR A 192 6.79 29.76 -9.23
C TYR A 192 6.47 28.25 -9.32
N GLU A 193 7.03 27.46 -8.40
CA GLU A 193 6.54 26.13 -7.96
C GLU A 193 7.16 24.82 -8.49
N PHE A 194 8.42 24.78 -8.92
CA PHE A 194 9.20 23.52 -8.80
C PHE A 194 10.30 23.57 -7.75
N GLN A 195 10.78 24.76 -7.41
CA GLN A 195 11.68 24.96 -6.26
C GLN A 195 10.90 25.14 -4.95
N ASN A 196 9.67 25.68 -5.02
CA ASN A 196 8.77 25.90 -3.87
C ASN A 196 7.60 24.91 -3.80
N LEU A 197 7.51 23.93 -4.70
CA LEU A 197 6.93 22.62 -4.33
C LEU A 197 7.91 22.08 -3.30
N ASP A 198 7.76 22.59 -2.07
CA ASP A 198 8.66 22.45 -0.96
C ASP A 198 9.21 21.02 -1.02
N ASP A 199 10.52 20.85 -1.20
CA ASP A 199 11.15 19.54 -1.03
C ASP A 199 10.69 18.96 0.32
N ASN A 200 10.34 19.85 1.27
CA ASN A 200 9.58 19.56 2.48
C ASN A 200 8.18 18.98 2.30
N THR A 201 7.28 19.41 1.42
CA THR A 201 5.87 18.94 1.39
C THR A 201 5.73 17.57 0.73
N SER A 202 6.38 17.32 -0.40
CA SER A 202 6.37 16.00 -1.04
C SER A 202 7.18 14.99 -0.22
N GLU A 203 8.34 15.37 0.32
CA GLU A 203 9.12 14.52 1.24
C GLU A 203 8.40 14.35 2.58
N ARG A 204 7.67 15.35 3.11
CA ARG A 204 6.81 15.21 4.31
C ARG A 204 5.64 14.30 4.03
N ASN A 205 4.91 14.47 2.93
CA ASN A 205 3.78 13.61 2.56
C ASN A 205 4.27 12.17 2.36
N PHE A 206 5.43 11.99 1.73
CA PHE A 206 6.07 10.69 1.61
C PHE A 206 6.55 10.13 2.97
N LYS A 207 7.14 10.95 3.85
CA LYS A 207 7.52 10.58 5.23
C LYS A 207 6.31 10.20 6.07
N VAL A 208 5.19 10.90 5.92
CA VAL A 208 3.94 10.65 6.65
C VAL A 208 3.36 9.32 6.18
N VAL A 209 3.27 9.10 4.87
CA VAL A 209 2.85 7.80 4.31
C VAL A 209 3.79 6.68 4.76
N LEU A 210 5.10 6.95 4.83
CA LEU A 210 6.08 5.97 5.26
C LEU A 210 5.96 5.65 6.76
N ARG A 211 5.82 6.65 7.62
CA ARG A 211 5.54 6.47 9.06
C ARG A 211 4.21 5.74 9.29
N ASP A 212 3.21 6.00 8.47
CA ASP A 212 1.93 5.27 8.50
C ASP A 212 2.12 3.80 8.10
N ILE A 213 2.92 3.50 7.07
CA ILE A 213 3.25 2.11 6.70
C ILE A 213 4.06 1.43 7.81
N GLU A 214 5.08 2.09 8.35
CA GLU A 214 5.94 1.57 9.42
C GLU A 214 5.11 1.26 10.66
N SER A 215 4.33 2.23 11.17
CA SER A 215 3.46 2.03 12.33
C SER A 215 2.46 0.89 12.12
N LYS A 216 1.85 0.79 10.93
CA LYS A 216 0.94 -0.31 10.57
C LYS A 216 1.61 -1.67 10.60
N ILE A 217 2.82 -1.75 10.06
CA ILE A 217 3.64 -2.96 10.06
C ILE A 217 4.04 -3.31 11.51
N SER A 218 4.48 -2.33 12.30
CA SER A 218 4.82 -2.50 13.71
C SER A 218 3.65 -2.99 14.55
N ILE A 219 2.42 -2.52 14.31
CA ILE A 219 1.21 -3.02 15.01
C ILE A 219 0.99 -4.51 14.74
N VAL A 220 1.16 -4.95 13.49
CA VAL A 220 1.01 -6.37 13.14
C VAL A 220 2.12 -7.21 13.78
N PHE A 221 3.35 -6.71 13.79
CA PHE A 221 4.47 -7.39 14.47
C PHE A 221 4.26 -7.45 15.97
N PHE A 222 3.83 -6.35 16.60
CA PHE A 222 3.53 -6.28 18.02
C PHE A 222 2.50 -7.34 18.41
N ILE A 223 1.36 -7.37 17.73
CA ILE A 223 0.29 -8.35 18.02
C ILE A 223 0.77 -9.78 17.73
N GLY A 224 1.48 -10.00 16.62
CA GLY A 224 2.00 -11.33 16.28
C GLY A 224 3.04 -11.86 17.27
N PHE A 225 3.83 -10.98 17.90
CA PHE A 225 4.86 -11.33 18.87
C PHE A 225 4.30 -11.49 20.29
N PHE A 226 3.54 -10.50 20.76
CA PHE A 226 3.05 -10.47 22.13
C PHE A 226 1.86 -11.41 22.37
N PHE A 227 1.10 -11.79 21.34
CA PHE A 227 -0.03 -12.68 21.55
C PHE A 227 0.41 -14.10 21.99
N PRO A 228 1.34 -14.79 21.31
CA PRO A 228 1.85 -16.07 21.80
C PRO A 228 2.54 -15.99 23.18
N ILE A 229 3.29 -14.92 23.43
CA ILE A 229 3.93 -14.69 24.75
C ILE A 229 2.87 -14.47 25.83
N GLY A 230 1.84 -13.67 25.53
CA GLY A 230 0.69 -13.44 26.41
C GLY A 230 -0.07 -14.73 26.69
N LEU A 231 -0.20 -15.62 25.70
CA LEU A 231 -0.76 -16.96 25.91
C LEU A 231 0.08 -17.77 26.90
N CYS A 232 1.42 -17.75 26.79
CA CYS A 232 2.27 -18.40 27.79
C CYS A 232 1.97 -17.89 29.20
N PHE A 233 1.91 -16.56 29.40
CA PHE A 233 1.61 -15.98 30.71
C PHE A 233 0.19 -16.32 31.21
N LEU A 234 -0.79 -16.32 30.32
CA LEU A 234 -2.16 -16.70 30.66
C LEU A 234 -2.26 -18.16 31.12
N ILE A 235 -1.57 -19.08 30.42
CA ILE A 235 -1.49 -20.48 30.82
C ILE A 235 -0.80 -20.61 32.19
N LEU A 236 0.30 -19.87 32.40
CA LEU A 236 1.08 -19.90 33.64
C LEU A 236 0.29 -19.41 34.87
N PHE A 237 -0.44 -18.30 34.76
CA PHE A 237 -1.05 -17.65 35.92
C PHE A 237 -2.50 -18.04 36.18
N GLN A 238 -3.26 -18.42 35.16
CA GLN A 238 -4.72 -18.53 35.28
C GLN A 238 -5.25 -19.97 35.14
N GLN A 239 -4.37 -20.97 34.98
CA GLN A 239 -4.73 -22.40 34.84
C GLN A 239 -5.96 -22.61 33.95
N ILE A 240 -5.89 -22.06 32.74
CA ILE A 240 -7.01 -22.00 31.81
C ILE A 240 -7.40 -23.41 31.34
N ASN A 241 -8.71 -23.67 31.22
CA ASN A 241 -9.25 -24.91 30.67
C ASN A 241 -8.66 -25.21 29.27
N THR A 242 -8.26 -26.46 29.03
CA THR A 242 -7.69 -26.93 27.75
C THR A 242 -8.55 -26.61 26.53
N ILE A 243 -9.88 -26.61 26.67
CA ILE A 243 -10.80 -26.24 25.57
C ILE A 243 -10.61 -24.77 25.16
N LEU A 244 -10.44 -23.87 26.14
CA LEU A 244 -10.18 -22.45 25.88
C LEU A 244 -8.80 -22.24 25.23
N ILE A 245 -7.80 -23.03 25.64
CA ILE A 245 -6.45 -23.00 25.04
C ILE A 245 -6.52 -23.29 23.53
N ILE A 246 -7.26 -24.32 23.11
CA ILE A 246 -7.42 -24.69 21.70
C ILE A 246 -8.14 -23.60 20.90
N LEU A 247 -9.15 -22.93 21.49
CA LEU A 247 -9.90 -21.85 20.84
C LEU A 247 -9.05 -20.62 20.52
N PHE A 248 -7.91 -20.41 21.19
CA PHE A 248 -7.02 -19.30 20.86
C PHE A 248 -6.34 -19.45 19.49
N ILE A 249 -6.15 -20.67 18.98
CA ILE A 249 -5.53 -20.90 17.66
C ILE A 249 -6.36 -20.27 16.52
N PRO A 250 -7.64 -20.64 16.32
CA PRO A 250 -8.44 -20.05 15.26
C PRO A 250 -8.68 -18.55 15.50
N PHE A 251 -8.83 -18.12 16.75
CA PHE A 251 -8.96 -16.70 17.09
C PHE A 251 -7.73 -15.90 16.63
N PHE A 252 -6.54 -16.38 16.93
CA PHE A 252 -5.28 -15.72 16.56
C PHE A 252 -5.11 -15.65 15.04
N LEU A 253 -5.42 -16.74 14.34
CA LEU A 253 -5.36 -16.78 12.89
C LEU A 253 -6.29 -15.73 12.27
N ILE A 254 -7.52 -15.60 12.77
CA ILE A 254 -8.50 -14.62 12.30
C ILE A 254 -8.01 -13.20 12.59
N LEU A 255 -7.49 -12.95 13.79
CA LEU A 255 -6.98 -11.65 14.23
C LEU A 255 -5.83 -11.17 13.33
N LEU A 256 -4.79 -11.99 13.14
CA LEU A 256 -3.65 -11.66 12.27
C LEU A 256 -4.08 -11.50 10.81
N ASN A 257 -4.97 -12.35 10.30
CA ASN A 257 -5.50 -12.21 8.93
C ASN A 257 -6.23 -10.87 8.75
N PHE A 258 -7.06 -10.49 9.72
CA PHE A 258 -7.79 -9.24 9.70
C PHE A 258 -6.84 -8.04 9.67
N LEU A 259 -5.85 -8.02 10.57
CA LEU A 259 -4.84 -6.96 10.65
C LEU A 259 -4.01 -6.88 9.36
N PHE A 260 -3.53 -8.02 8.84
CA PHE A 260 -2.78 -8.09 7.59
C PHE A 260 -3.58 -7.51 6.41
N ARG A 261 -4.84 -7.92 6.25
CA ARG A 261 -5.69 -7.43 5.16
C ARG A 261 -6.03 -5.95 5.29
N LYS A 262 -6.28 -5.47 6.51
CA LYS A 262 -6.71 -4.09 6.79
C LYS A 262 -5.55 -3.10 6.72
N LEU A 263 -4.40 -3.45 7.28
CA LEU A 263 -3.28 -2.52 7.46
C LEU A 263 -2.25 -2.60 6.31
N ILE A 264 -2.01 -3.80 5.76
CA ILE A 264 -0.87 -4.02 4.86
C ILE A 264 -1.31 -4.11 3.40
N ARG A 265 -2.40 -4.84 3.08
CA ARG A 265 -2.84 -5.06 1.69
C ARG A 265 -3.29 -3.78 0.95
N ILE A 266 -3.72 -2.74 1.68
CA ILE A 266 -4.31 -1.51 1.11
C ILE A 266 -3.23 -0.49 0.73
N ASN A 267 -2.12 -0.41 1.47
CA ASN A 267 -1.04 0.56 1.21
C ASN A 267 -0.02 0.09 0.15
N ILE A 268 -0.10 -1.18 -0.25
CA ILE A 268 0.64 -1.75 -1.41
C ILE A 268 0.23 -1.07 -2.73
N LEU A 269 -0.81 -0.22 -2.75
CA LEU A 269 -1.27 0.50 -3.93
C LEU A 269 -0.58 1.86 -4.13
N LEU A 270 -0.17 2.54 -3.04
CA LEU A 270 0.81 3.66 -3.10
C LEU A 270 2.21 3.14 -3.44
N LEU A 271 2.57 1.97 -2.88
CA LEU A 271 3.67 1.12 -3.35
C LEU A 271 3.35 0.42 -4.70
N GLY A 272 2.14 0.61 -5.24
CA GLY A 272 1.59 -0.13 -6.39
C GLY A 272 2.11 0.40 -7.70
N LEU A 273 2.42 1.70 -7.73
CA LEU A 273 3.27 2.31 -8.74
C LEU A 273 4.69 1.69 -8.77
N LEU A 274 5.11 0.97 -7.72
CA LEU A 274 6.36 0.22 -7.64
C LEU A 274 6.17 -1.30 -7.79
N LYS A 275 4.94 -1.81 -7.78
CA LYS A 275 4.67 -3.26 -7.87
C LYS A 275 4.76 -3.78 -9.31
N GLU A 276 4.66 -2.89 -10.29
CA GLU A 276 5.04 -3.13 -11.68
C GLU A 276 6.52 -2.86 -11.96
N TYR A 277 7.28 -2.34 -10.99
CA TYR A 277 8.73 -2.27 -11.08
C TYR A 277 9.35 -3.61 -10.65
N SER A 278 9.28 -4.59 -11.53
CA SER A 278 10.17 -5.74 -11.45
C SER A 278 11.63 -5.23 -11.33
N ASN A 279 12.51 -5.99 -10.66
CA ASN A 279 13.93 -5.62 -10.62
C ASN A 279 14.52 -5.41 -12.03
N LYS A 280 13.93 -6.08 -13.03
CA LYS A 280 14.24 -5.91 -14.45
C LYS A 280 13.84 -4.51 -14.96
N GLU A 281 12.63 -4.05 -14.66
CA GLU A 281 12.15 -2.71 -15.04
C GLU A 281 12.95 -1.59 -14.35
N LYS A 282 13.37 -1.82 -13.09
CA LYS A 282 14.25 -0.87 -12.37
C LYS A 282 15.57 -0.70 -13.11
N ARG A 283 16.22 -1.82 -13.43
CA ARG A 283 17.48 -1.85 -14.19
C ARG A 283 17.32 -1.25 -15.59
N LYS A 284 16.23 -1.56 -16.29
CA LYS A 284 15.89 -0.96 -17.59
C LYS A 284 15.81 0.57 -17.51
N PHE A 285 15.19 1.08 -16.45
CA PHE A 285 15.08 2.52 -16.22
C PHE A 285 16.41 3.16 -15.77
N ASP A 286 17.25 2.46 -14.98
CA ASP A 286 18.63 2.89 -14.67
C ASP A 286 19.44 3.08 -15.96
N GLU A 287 19.40 2.07 -16.84
CA GLU A 287 20.05 2.10 -18.15
C GLU A 287 19.53 3.28 -19.00
N PHE A 288 18.22 3.54 -18.96
CA PHE A 288 17.59 4.62 -19.74
C PHE A 288 18.03 6.00 -19.27
N GLN A 289 18.16 6.21 -17.96
CA GLN A 289 18.68 7.47 -17.41
C GLN A 289 20.12 7.74 -17.81
N ILE A 290 20.96 6.70 -17.79
CA ILE A 290 22.36 6.80 -18.23
C ILE A 290 22.41 7.18 -19.70
N PHE A 291 21.57 6.54 -20.52
CA PHE A 291 21.43 6.88 -21.93
C PHE A 291 21.04 8.34 -22.14
N LEU A 292 19.96 8.80 -21.48
CA LEU A 292 19.48 10.18 -21.59
C LEU A 292 20.51 11.21 -21.13
N LYS A 293 21.30 10.87 -20.09
CA LYS A 293 22.37 11.75 -19.61
C LYS A 293 23.44 11.93 -20.69
N ASN A 294 23.88 10.84 -21.31
CA ASN A 294 24.87 10.92 -22.39
C ASN A 294 24.29 11.59 -23.64
N PHE A 295 23.02 11.33 -23.94
CA PHE A 295 22.31 11.99 -25.02
C PHE A 295 22.31 13.51 -24.83
N ALA A 296 21.94 13.98 -23.63
CA ALA A 296 22.00 15.40 -23.28
C ALA A 296 23.43 15.96 -23.38
N LEU A 297 24.45 15.25 -22.90
CA LEU A 297 25.84 15.70 -23.00
C LEU A 297 26.30 15.85 -24.47
N ASN A 298 25.90 14.93 -25.35
CA ASN A 298 26.22 15.01 -26.78
C ASN A 298 25.46 16.15 -27.47
N LEU A 299 24.18 16.36 -27.13
CA LEU A 299 23.39 17.51 -27.62
C LEU A 299 24.02 18.84 -27.18
N LYS A 300 24.51 18.92 -25.94
CA LYS A 300 25.20 20.11 -25.41
C LYS A 300 26.48 20.45 -26.18
N ALA A 301 27.09 19.47 -26.85
CA ALA A 301 28.22 19.68 -27.74
C ALA A 301 27.81 20.17 -29.15
N ASN A 302 26.55 20.62 -29.34
CA ASN A 302 25.99 21.02 -30.63
C ASN A 302 26.00 19.92 -31.70
N ILE A 303 25.97 18.66 -31.28
CA ILE A 303 25.87 17.51 -32.18
C ILE A 303 24.40 17.36 -32.61
N SER A 304 24.17 16.94 -33.87
CA SER A 304 22.80 16.68 -34.34
C SER A 304 22.11 15.60 -33.49
N PRO A 305 20.78 15.64 -33.32
CA PRO A 305 20.06 14.69 -32.48
C PRO A 305 20.30 13.21 -32.86
N GLU A 306 20.37 12.91 -34.15
CA GLU A 306 20.61 11.56 -34.68
C GLU A 306 21.99 11.04 -34.27
N ILE A 307 23.02 11.89 -34.44
CA ILE A 307 24.40 11.56 -34.09
C ILE A 307 24.57 11.52 -32.57
N ALA A 308 23.92 12.43 -31.84
CA ALA A 308 23.92 12.45 -30.38
C ALA A 308 23.28 11.18 -29.81
N PHE A 309 22.19 10.70 -30.42
CA PHE A 309 21.47 9.50 -30.03
C PHE A 309 22.31 8.23 -30.23
N THR A 310 22.92 8.10 -31.42
CA THR A 310 23.82 6.97 -31.72
C THR A 310 25.07 6.98 -30.83
N ASN A 311 25.71 8.14 -30.65
CA ASN A 311 26.87 8.26 -29.78
C ASN A 311 26.54 7.93 -28.32
N ALA A 312 25.38 8.37 -27.81
CA ALA A 312 24.94 8.07 -26.44
C ALA A 312 24.75 6.58 -26.20
N TYR A 313 24.31 5.84 -27.23
CA TYR A 313 24.22 4.40 -27.19
C TYR A 313 25.60 3.73 -27.29
N LEU A 314 26.42 4.11 -28.27
CA LEU A 314 27.72 3.49 -28.52
C LEU A 314 28.69 3.64 -27.34
N GLN A 315 28.72 4.83 -26.72
CA GLN A 315 29.57 5.13 -25.56
C GLN A 315 29.37 4.14 -24.39
N ASN A 316 28.16 3.59 -24.24
CA ASN A 316 27.79 2.74 -23.11
C ASN A 316 27.17 1.40 -23.52
N LYS A 317 27.43 0.91 -24.74
CA LYS A 317 26.83 -0.33 -25.27
C LYS A 317 27.01 -1.53 -24.32
N LYS A 318 28.16 -1.64 -23.64
CA LYS A 318 28.45 -2.70 -22.66
C LYS A 318 27.61 -2.63 -21.37
N PHE A 319 27.10 -1.45 -21.02
CA PHE A 319 26.27 -1.24 -19.84
C PHE A 319 24.79 -1.54 -20.09
N TYR A 320 24.31 -1.42 -21.32
CA TYR A 320 22.92 -1.68 -21.69
C TYR A 320 22.69 -3.18 -21.83
N LYS A 321 22.24 -3.85 -20.76
CA LYS A 321 21.93 -5.29 -20.81
C LYS A 321 20.49 -5.54 -21.23
N ILE A 322 19.58 -4.64 -20.85
CA ILE A 322 18.14 -4.79 -21.08
C ILE A 322 17.69 -3.82 -22.18
N LEU A 323 18.27 -2.62 -22.26
CA LEU A 323 17.96 -1.66 -23.31
C LEU A 323 18.58 -1.97 -24.67
N ASN A 324 19.58 -2.84 -24.74
CA ASN A 324 20.17 -3.22 -26.03
C ASN A 324 19.13 -3.86 -26.96
N THR A 325 18.18 -4.64 -26.43
CA THR A 325 17.16 -5.30 -27.26
C THR A 325 16.22 -4.33 -27.98
N PRO A 326 15.65 -3.29 -27.33
CA PRO A 326 14.90 -2.27 -28.07
C PRO A 326 15.79 -1.27 -28.83
N PHE A 327 17.02 -0.98 -28.40
CA PHE A 327 17.79 0.11 -29.01
C PHE A 327 18.57 -0.34 -30.25
N GLU A 328 19.14 -1.55 -30.26
CA GLU A 328 19.92 -2.07 -31.38
C GLU A 328 19.19 -2.08 -32.74
N PRO A 329 17.93 -2.55 -32.85
CA PRO A 329 17.22 -2.51 -34.13
C PRO A 329 16.93 -1.07 -34.58
N GLN A 330 16.68 -0.14 -33.67
CA GLN A 330 16.37 1.24 -34.04
C GLN A 330 17.62 2.01 -34.45
N ILE A 331 18.75 1.73 -33.82
CA ILE A 331 20.04 2.33 -34.16
C ILE A 331 20.56 1.79 -35.49
N SER A 332 20.40 0.50 -35.77
CA SER A 332 20.76 -0.05 -37.08
C SER A 332 19.93 0.57 -38.19
N ARG A 333 18.63 0.80 -37.98
CA ARG A 333 17.77 1.51 -38.93
C ARG A 333 18.19 2.97 -39.14
N LEU A 334 18.56 3.69 -38.08
CA LEU A 334 19.07 5.06 -38.19
C LEU A 334 20.39 5.11 -38.97
N LEU A 335 21.33 4.21 -38.69
CA LEU A 335 22.62 4.12 -39.40
C LEU A 335 22.46 3.73 -40.87
N ASN A 336 21.42 2.95 -41.19
CA ASN A 336 21.07 2.56 -42.56
C ASN A 336 20.16 3.59 -43.27
N PHE A 337 19.87 4.74 -42.63
CA PHE A 337 18.98 5.79 -43.15
C PHE A 337 17.59 5.30 -43.55
N SER A 338 17.10 4.21 -42.95
CA SER A 338 15.86 3.54 -43.37
C SER A 338 14.60 4.14 -42.76
N CYS A 339 14.72 5.11 -41.85
CA CYS A 339 13.61 5.77 -41.16
C CYS A 339 14.05 7.13 -40.61
N SER A 340 13.08 8.02 -40.37
CA SER A 340 13.33 9.32 -39.75
C SER A 340 13.60 9.20 -38.25
N PHE A 341 14.19 10.23 -37.65
CA PHE A 341 14.45 10.25 -36.21
C PHE A 341 13.15 10.19 -35.39
N GLY A 342 12.11 10.92 -35.80
CA GLY A 342 10.79 10.85 -35.16
C GLY A 342 10.14 9.47 -35.26
N GLU A 343 10.27 8.78 -36.40
CA GLU A 343 9.81 7.39 -36.55
C GLU A 343 10.51 6.44 -35.57
N ILE A 344 11.82 6.62 -35.35
CA ILE A 344 12.58 5.84 -34.37
C ILE A 344 12.10 6.09 -32.95
N LEU A 345 11.85 7.35 -32.58
CA LEU A 345 11.33 7.68 -31.27
C LEU A 345 9.95 7.04 -31.05
N ASN A 346 9.09 7.02 -32.07
CA ASN A 346 7.79 6.34 -32.00
C ASN A 346 7.92 4.82 -31.85
N LEU A 347 8.80 4.18 -32.60
CA LEU A 347 9.07 2.75 -32.45
C LEU A 347 9.64 2.40 -31.07
N LEU A 348 10.49 3.27 -30.50
CA LEU A 348 10.98 3.12 -29.13
C LEU A 348 9.88 3.24 -28.09
N LYS A 349 8.91 4.14 -28.28
CA LYS A 349 7.73 4.26 -27.40
C LYS A 349 6.95 2.94 -27.37
N ASP A 350 6.73 2.33 -28.54
CA ASP A 350 6.01 1.07 -28.68
C ASP A 350 6.75 -0.12 -28.03
N GLU A 351 8.08 -0.17 -28.17
CA GLU A 351 8.89 -1.26 -27.60
C GLU A 351 9.14 -1.12 -26.10
N LEU A 352 9.20 0.12 -25.58
CA LEU A 352 9.43 0.36 -24.16
C LEU A 352 8.19 0.11 -23.31
N LYS A 353 6.98 0.20 -23.89
CA LYS A 353 5.65 -0.16 -23.32
C LYS A 353 5.22 0.51 -22.01
N SER A 354 6.11 1.23 -21.34
CA SER A 354 5.81 1.92 -20.09
C SER A 354 5.58 3.40 -20.33
N LEU A 355 4.47 3.91 -19.78
CA LEU A 355 4.01 5.28 -19.89
C LEU A 355 5.13 6.30 -19.58
N ARG A 356 6.00 5.98 -18.61
CA ARG A 356 7.11 6.87 -18.20
C ARG A 356 8.11 7.11 -19.33
N TYR A 357 8.48 6.08 -20.09
CA TYR A 357 9.39 6.25 -21.22
C TYR A 357 8.71 7.02 -22.33
N ILE A 358 7.44 6.69 -22.61
CA ILE A 358 6.66 7.34 -23.65
C ILE A 358 6.61 8.84 -23.42
N ILE A 359 6.26 9.27 -22.20
CA ILE A 359 6.19 10.69 -21.84
C ILE A 359 7.55 11.36 -21.96
N ILE A 360 8.63 10.74 -21.46
CA ILE A 360 9.97 11.34 -21.52
C ILE A 360 10.41 11.49 -22.99
N ILE A 361 10.14 10.49 -23.83
CA ILE A 361 10.47 10.53 -25.25
C ILE A 361 9.62 11.57 -25.99
N ASP A 362 8.31 11.64 -25.74
CA ASP A 362 7.42 12.66 -26.32
C ASP A 362 7.85 14.09 -25.97
N VAL A 363 8.35 14.27 -24.76
CA VAL A 363 8.84 15.57 -24.27
C VAL A 363 10.18 15.89 -24.92
N ILE A 364 11.08 14.91 -25.06
CA ILE A 364 12.37 15.08 -25.75
C ILE A 364 12.18 15.37 -27.24
N GLU A 365 11.34 14.62 -27.93
CA GLU A 365 11.04 14.82 -29.35
C GLU A 365 10.62 16.26 -29.63
N ARG A 366 9.65 16.76 -28.86
CA ARG A 366 9.18 18.15 -28.96
C ARG A 366 10.25 19.20 -28.68
N MET A 367 11.21 18.94 -27.79
CA MET A 367 12.31 19.88 -27.55
C MET A 367 13.31 19.91 -28.71
N LEU A 368 13.61 18.75 -29.28
CA LEU A 368 14.61 18.61 -30.34
C LEU A 368 14.17 19.30 -31.63
N ASP A 369 12.87 19.36 -31.88
CA ASP A 369 12.27 20.12 -32.98
C ASP A 369 12.50 21.64 -32.86
N GLU A 370 12.77 22.15 -31.65
CA GLU A 370 13.01 23.58 -31.42
C GLU A 370 14.49 23.97 -31.49
N ASN A 371 15.35 23.34 -30.68
CA ASN A 371 16.78 23.60 -30.64
C ASN A 371 17.52 22.50 -29.86
N SER A 372 18.49 21.83 -30.50
CA SER A 372 19.26 20.73 -29.92
C SER A 372 20.09 21.13 -28.68
N TYR A 373 20.68 22.33 -28.67
CA TYR A 373 21.48 22.81 -27.55
C TYR A 373 20.62 23.12 -26.32
N TYR A 374 19.51 23.84 -26.51
CA TYR A 374 18.58 24.16 -25.43
C TYR A 374 17.89 22.89 -24.88
N SER A 375 17.63 21.92 -25.75
CA SER A 375 17.13 20.60 -25.37
C SER A 375 18.06 19.91 -24.37
N ALA A 376 19.38 20.07 -24.50
CA ALA A 376 20.34 19.42 -23.63
C ALA A 376 20.18 19.84 -22.16
N ASP A 377 20.10 21.14 -21.90
CA ASP A 377 19.95 21.66 -20.53
C ASP A 377 18.59 21.26 -19.94
N LYS A 378 17.54 21.23 -20.75
CA LYS A 378 16.21 20.75 -20.33
C LYS A 378 16.14 19.25 -20.06
N VAL A 379 16.84 18.42 -20.83
CA VAL A 379 16.97 16.99 -20.54
C VAL A 379 17.74 16.77 -19.23
N ILE A 380 18.75 17.59 -18.93
CA ILE A 380 19.47 17.54 -17.65
C ILE A 380 18.54 17.90 -16.48
N GLU A 381 17.74 18.97 -16.58
CA GLU A 381 16.74 19.33 -15.57
C GLU A 381 15.74 18.18 -15.30
N ILE A 382 15.26 17.51 -16.37
CA ILE A 382 14.39 16.33 -16.26
C ILE A 382 15.09 15.23 -15.47
N LEU A 383 16.36 14.93 -15.80
CA LEU A 383 17.13 13.89 -15.12
C LEU A 383 17.33 14.22 -13.64
N GLU A 384 17.50 15.48 -13.27
CA GLU A 384 17.58 15.90 -11.87
C GLU A 384 16.28 15.61 -11.10
N ILE A 385 15.12 15.95 -11.66
CA ILE A 385 13.80 15.67 -11.05
C ILE A 385 13.60 14.17 -10.86
N ILE A 386 13.93 13.36 -11.88
CA ILE A 386 13.80 11.90 -11.80
C ILE A 386 14.81 11.33 -10.77
N SER A 387 16.01 11.90 -10.67
CA SER A 387 17.02 11.49 -9.69
C SER A 387 16.57 11.74 -8.24
N LYS A 388 15.92 12.89 -7.97
CA LYS A 388 15.31 13.22 -6.67
C LYS A 388 14.27 12.17 -6.27
N HIS A 389 13.35 11.84 -7.19
CA HIS A 389 12.33 10.81 -6.96
C HIS A 389 12.95 9.43 -6.67
N ARG A 390 14.03 9.08 -7.37
CA ARG A 390 14.76 7.84 -7.10
C ARG A 390 15.47 7.83 -5.76
N ARG A 391 15.97 8.96 -5.28
CA ARG A 391 16.56 9.06 -3.94
C ARG A 391 15.51 8.73 -2.88
N LEU A 392 14.28 9.22 -3.03
CA LEU A 392 13.15 8.89 -2.16
C LEU A 392 12.78 7.41 -2.24
N GLU A 393 12.73 6.84 -3.45
CA GLU A 393 12.49 5.40 -3.64
C GLU A 393 13.58 4.54 -2.96
N ARG A 394 14.86 4.92 -3.11
CA ARG A 394 15.99 4.24 -2.46
C ARG A 394 15.88 4.31 -0.94
N LYS A 395 15.58 5.48 -0.36
CA LYS A 395 15.31 5.61 1.08
C LYS A 395 14.22 4.63 1.53
N LEU A 396 13.11 4.53 0.78
CA LEU A 396 12.04 3.57 1.07
C LEU A 396 12.54 2.12 0.99
N THR A 397 13.33 1.76 -0.02
CA THR A 397 13.89 0.39 -0.09
C THR A 397 14.82 0.06 1.07
N ILE A 398 15.60 1.04 1.57
CA ILE A 398 16.48 0.87 2.73
C ILE A 398 15.65 0.63 3.99
N ILE A 399 14.60 1.44 4.20
CA ILE A 399 13.72 1.28 5.37
C ILE A 399 13.00 -0.06 5.33
N ILE A 400 12.46 -0.46 4.16
CA ILE A 400 11.88 -1.79 4.00
C ILE A 400 12.91 -2.89 4.32
N LYS A 401 14.16 -2.76 3.85
CA LYS A 401 15.23 -3.73 4.23
C LYS A 401 15.47 -3.76 5.74
N GLY A 402 15.45 -2.60 6.40
CA GLY A 402 15.54 -2.50 7.87
C GLY A 402 14.40 -3.25 8.57
N GLU A 403 13.16 -3.05 8.12
CA GLU A 403 12.01 -3.80 8.62
C GLU A 403 12.14 -5.30 8.33
N LYS A 404 12.61 -5.69 7.14
CA LYS A 404 12.88 -7.11 6.83
C LYS A 404 13.86 -7.74 7.81
N PHE A 405 14.91 -7.01 8.17
CA PHE A 405 15.92 -7.46 9.10
C PHE A 405 15.37 -7.66 10.52
N LYS A 406 14.62 -6.68 11.06
CA LYS A 406 13.98 -6.79 12.39
C LYS A 406 13.13 -8.05 12.51
N VAL A 407 12.39 -8.36 11.46
CA VAL A 407 11.45 -9.48 11.46
C VAL A 407 12.14 -10.82 11.33
N LEU A 408 13.24 -10.88 10.57
CA LEU A 408 14.08 -12.07 10.55
C LEU A 408 14.60 -12.36 11.97
N ILE A 409 15.06 -11.35 12.70
CA ILE A 409 15.43 -11.51 14.12
C ILE A 409 14.24 -12.06 14.93
N PHE A 410 13.06 -11.47 14.79
CA PHE A 410 11.88 -11.94 15.54
C PHE A 410 11.45 -13.37 15.20
N ILE A 411 11.57 -13.81 13.95
CA ILE A 411 11.24 -15.18 13.53
C ILE A 411 12.14 -16.23 14.21
N PHE A 412 13.37 -15.86 14.56
CA PHE A 412 14.30 -16.72 15.31
C PHE A 412 14.16 -16.57 16.82
N LEU A 413 13.91 -15.37 17.32
CA LEU A 413 13.84 -15.09 18.77
C LEU A 413 12.54 -15.59 19.41
N LEU A 414 11.41 -15.42 18.72
CA LEU A 414 10.08 -15.84 19.18
C LEU A 414 9.98 -17.34 19.51
N PRO A 415 10.39 -18.28 18.63
CA PRO A 415 10.32 -19.70 18.94
C PRO A 415 11.21 -20.11 20.12
N ILE A 416 12.34 -19.43 20.34
CA ILE A 416 13.21 -19.65 21.50
C ILE A 416 12.48 -19.22 22.78
N ILE A 417 11.91 -18.03 22.81
CA ILE A 417 11.22 -17.51 24.00
C ILE A 417 10.01 -18.37 24.35
N ILE A 418 9.10 -18.59 23.39
CA ILE A 418 7.88 -19.35 23.64
C ILE A 418 8.20 -20.81 23.91
N GLY A 419 9.16 -21.40 23.19
CA GLY A 419 9.59 -22.78 23.42
C GLY A 419 10.15 -22.96 24.82
N SER A 420 11.04 -22.07 25.25
CA SER A 420 11.63 -22.08 26.60
C SER A 420 10.58 -21.90 27.69
N ILE A 421 9.73 -20.87 27.58
CA ILE A 421 8.67 -20.63 28.57
C ILE A 421 7.66 -21.79 28.57
N GLY A 422 7.30 -22.30 27.39
CA GLY A 422 6.36 -23.39 27.22
C GLY A 422 6.84 -24.68 27.88
N GLY A 423 8.11 -25.05 27.70
CA GLY A 423 8.69 -26.20 28.37
C GLY A 423 8.83 -26.01 29.89
N MET A 424 8.82 -24.75 30.37
CA MET A 424 8.82 -24.42 31.80
C MET A 424 7.46 -24.48 32.49
N ILE A 425 6.35 -24.56 31.75
CA ILE A 425 5.00 -24.54 32.33
C ILE A 425 4.78 -25.60 33.43
N PRO A 426 5.24 -26.86 33.30
CA PRO A 426 5.03 -27.87 34.34
C PRO A 426 5.59 -27.47 35.72
N LEU A 427 6.77 -26.83 35.74
CA LEU A 427 7.39 -26.32 36.96
C LEU A 427 6.52 -25.25 37.62
N PHE A 428 5.91 -24.35 36.84
CA PHE A 428 5.03 -23.32 37.38
C PHE A 428 3.68 -23.87 37.86
N ILE A 429 3.13 -24.88 37.20
CA ILE A 429 1.93 -25.58 37.68
C ILE A 429 2.22 -26.21 39.05
N MET A 430 3.39 -26.82 39.22
CA MET A 430 3.83 -27.37 40.50
C MET A 430 3.93 -26.27 41.58
N LEU A 431 4.62 -25.16 41.27
CA LEU A 431 4.77 -24.03 42.20
C LEU A 431 3.43 -23.43 42.63
N THR A 432 2.45 -23.36 41.73
CA THR A 432 1.14 -22.73 42.01
C THR A 432 0.17 -23.64 42.76
N LYS A 433 0.19 -24.96 42.51
CA LYS A 433 -0.68 -25.92 43.19
C LYS A 433 -0.19 -26.28 44.59
N ASN A 434 1.11 -26.18 44.85
CA ASN A 434 1.72 -26.68 46.09
C ASN A 434 2.20 -25.57 47.05
N ILE A 435 1.70 -24.33 46.90
CA ILE A 435 2.00 -23.22 47.81
C ILE A 435 1.70 -23.59 49.28
N ASP A 436 0.76 -24.51 49.51
CA ASP A 436 0.31 -24.92 50.84
C ASP A 436 0.99 -26.21 51.38
N GLN A 437 1.84 -26.89 50.60
CA GLN A 437 2.45 -28.18 50.99
C GLN A 437 3.98 -28.10 51.09
N LEU A 438 4.50 -27.90 52.31
CA LEU A 438 5.92 -27.79 52.69
C LEU A 438 6.67 -29.15 52.75
N GLY A 439 6.35 -30.11 51.87
CA GLY A 439 6.97 -31.45 51.85
C GLY A 439 8.05 -31.63 50.78
N SER A 440 9.01 -32.53 51.02
CA SER A 440 9.99 -32.96 50.01
C SER A 440 9.30 -33.71 48.86
N PHE A 441 9.38 -33.16 47.66
CA PHE A 441 8.77 -33.76 46.45
C PHE A 441 9.48 -35.06 46.06
N SER A 442 8.69 -36.10 45.78
CA SER A 442 9.18 -37.28 45.07
C SER A 442 8.92 -37.16 43.57
N TYR A 443 9.76 -37.78 42.74
CA TYR A 443 9.58 -37.84 41.27
C TYR A 443 8.21 -38.40 40.84
N ASN A 444 7.61 -39.28 41.65
CA ASN A 444 6.28 -39.84 41.37
C ASN A 444 5.17 -38.79 41.54
N ASP A 445 5.29 -37.86 42.49
CA ASP A 445 4.33 -36.76 42.66
C ASP A 445 4.37 -35.80 41.45
N TYR A 446 5.55 -35.65 40.83
CA TYR A 446 5.72 -34.84 39.62
C TYR A 446 4.97 -35.43 38.41
N ILE A 447 5.02 -36.76 38.23
CA ILE A 447 4.33 -37.46 37.13
C ILE A 447 2.81 -37.44 37.32
N GLU A 448 2.32 -37.57 38.56
CA GLU A 448 0.87 -37.51 38.85
C GLU A 448 0.29 -36.09 38.69
N LEU A 449 1.06 -35.04 38.97
CA LEU A 449 0.63 -33.63 38.84
C LEU A 449 0.53 -33.14 37.40
N ILE A 450 1.29 -33.73 36.47
CA ILE A 450 1.34 -33.31 35.06
C ILE A 450 0.49 -34.25 34.23
N ASN A 451 -0.73 -33.79 33.90
CA ASN A 451 -1.53 -34.46 32.88
C ASN A 451 -0.84 -34.30 31.51
N ILE A 452 -0.35 -35.41 30.95
CA ILE A 452 0.34 -35.47 29.65
C ILE A 452 -0.51 -34.83 28.54
N LEU A 453 -1.84 -34.99 28.60
CA LEU A 453 -2.75 -34.40 27.62
C LEU A 453 -2.70 -32.86 27.64
N ASP A 454 -2.63 -32.25 28.81
CA ASP A 454 -2.57 -30.79 28.95
C ASP A 454 -1.25 -30.26 28.37
N LEU A 455 -0.14 -30.97 28.62
CA LEU A 455 1.16 -30.63 28.06
C LEU A 455 1.19 -30.73 26.54
N ILE A 456 0.58 -31.77 25.96
CA ILE A 456 0.44 -31.91 24.50
C ILE A 456 -0.41 -30.78 23.92
N VAL A 457 -1.52 -30.42 24.56
CA VAL A 457 -2.40 -29.33 24.12
C VAL A 457 -1.68 -27.98 24.16
N ILE A 458 -0.92 -27.71 25.23
CA ILE A 458 -0.09 -26.52 25.37
C ILE A 458 0.98 -26.48 24.27
N PHE A 459 1.72 -27.58 24.09
CA PHE A 459 2.74 -27.70 23.06
C PHE A 459 2.18 -27.40 21.67
N LEU A 460 1.05 -28.04 21.31
CA LEU A 460 0.41 -27.84 20.01
C LEU A 460 -0.08 -26.40 19.83
N THR A 461 -0.67 -25.81 20.85
CA THR A 461 -1.20 -24.45 20.79
C THR A 461 -0.09 -23.43 20.57
N LEU A 462 1.00 -23.54 21.33
CA LEU A 462 2.16 -22.69 21.18
C LEU A 462 2.87 -22.94 19.82
N PHE A 463 2.97 -24.19 19.39
CA PHE A 463 3.51 -24.56 18.07
C PHE A 463 2.72 -23.91 16.92
N PHE A 464 1.39 -24.06 16.93
CA PHE A 464 0.53 -23.47 15.91
C PHE A 464 0.54 -21.94 15.98
N SER A 465 0.62 -21.34 17.17
CA SER A 465 0.76 -19.89 17.30
C SER A 465 2.06 -19.39 16.66
N ASN A 466 3.19 -20.09 16.87
CA ASN A 466 4.46 -19.75 16.24
C ASN A 466 4.39 -19.88 14.71
N LEU A 467 3.80 -20.96 14.19
CA LEU A 467 3.58 -21.17 12.75
C LEU A 467 2.75 -20.06 12.12
N ILE A 468 1.64 -19.66 12.77
CA ILE A 468 0.76 -18.59 12.30
C ILE A 468 1.56 -17.27 12.24
N THR A 469 2.27 -16.93 13.31
CA THR A 469 3.08 -15.71 13.37
C THR A 469 4.14 -15.69 12.27
N CYS A 470 4.93 -16.76 12.14
CA CYS A 470 5.98 -16.87 11.14
C CYS A 470 5.43 -16.78 9.70
N TYR A 471 4.29 -17.45 9.42
CA TYR A 471 3.63 -17.35 8.12
C TYR A 471 3.25 -15.91 7.78
N TYR A 472 2.59 -15.18 8.70
CA TYR A 472 2.18 -13.80 8.45
C TYR A 472 3.39 -12.86 8.33
N PHE A 473 4.42 -13.02 9.15
CA PHE A 473 5.64 -12.21 9.10
C PHE A 473 6.36 -12.37 7.76
N LEU A 474 6.52 -13.60 7.28
CA LEU A 474 7.12 -13.89 5.97
C LEU A 474 6.25 -13.41 4.80
N LYS A 475 4.93 -13.39 4.97
CA LYS A 475 3.98 -12.87 3.99
C LYS A 475 4.06 -11.35 3.86
N ILE A 476 4.24 -10.63 4.96
CA ILE A 476 4.42 -9.17 4.99
C ILE A 476 5.68 -8.75 4.26
N ILE A 477 6.78 -9.47 4.49
CA ILE A 477 8.09 -9.20 3.90
C ILE A 477 8.21 -9.65 2.45
N ASN A 478 7.29 -10.51 2.02
CA ASN A 478 7.31 -11.20 0.75
C ASN A 478 8.67 -11.86 0.47
N PHE A 479 9.17 -12.64 1.44
CA PHE A 479 10.40 -13.41 1.28
C PHE A 479 10.18 -14.54 0.25
N GLU A 480 11.16 -14.89 -0.57
CA GLU A 480 10.95 -15.91 -1.63
C GLU A 480 10.87 -17.33 -1.04
N LYS A 481 11.79 -17.67 -0.13
CA LYS A 481 11.88 -19.00 0.50
C LYS A 481 11.06 -19.10 1.81
N LYS A 482 9.78 -18.73 1.77
CA LYS A 482 8.91 -18.67 2.98
C LYS A 482 8.83 -20.02 3.70
N ILE A 483 8.69 -21.10 2.95
CA ILE A 483 8.50 -22.45 3.49
C ILE A 483 9.72 -22.89 4.31
N LEU A 484 10.92 -22.66 3.77
CA LEU A 484 12.17 -23.06 4.42
C LEU A 484 12.39 -22.33 5.75
N ILE A 485 12.17 -21.02 5.80
CA ILE A 485 12.31 -20.27 7.06
C ILE A 485 11.26 -20.71 8.09
N ASN A 486 10.04 -20.98 7.66
CA ASN A 486 8.98 -21.45 8.56
C ASN A 486 9.33 -22.83 9.17
N LEU A 487 9.92 -23.74 8.38
CA LEU A 487 10.43 -25.02 8.86
C LEU A 487 11.55 -24.84 9.88
N ILE A 488 12.52 -23.97 9.61
CA ILE A 488 13.62 -23.70 10.54
C ILE A 488 13.08 -23.16 11.87
N SER A 489 12.17 -22.18 11.83
CA SER A 489 11.55 -21.64 13.05
C SER A 489 10.80 -22.72 13.86
N SER A 490 10.13 -23.64 13.16
CA SER A 490 9.43 -24.77 13.78
C SER A 490 10.40 -25.72 14.48
N ILE A 491 11.53 -26.05 13.84
CA ILE A 491 12.57 -26.88 14.43
C ILE A 491 13.19 -26.20 15.67
N VAL A 492 13.49 -24.91 15.58
CA VAL A 492 14.01 -24.13 16.71
C VAL A 492 13.05 -24.14 17.89
N TYR A 493 11.75 -23.98 17.65
CA TYR A 493 10.74 -24.05 18.70
C TYR A 493 10.73 -25.44 19.37
N ILE A 494 10.69 -26.50 18.58
CA ILE A 494 10.66 -27.89 19.07
C ILE A 494 11.88 -28.15 19.96
N LEU A 495 13.08 -27.79 19.48
CA LEU A 495 14.32 -27.95 20.23
C LEU A 495 14.30 -27.15 21.53
N SER A 496 13.91 -25.87 21.48
CA SER A 496 13.85 -25.01 22.67
C SER A 496 12.88 -25.53 23.73
N PHE A 497 11.73 -26.07 23.30
CA PHE A 497 10.74 -26.66 24.18
C PHE A 497 11.27 -27.94 24.85
N PHE A 498 11.82 -28.87 24.08
CA PHE A 498 12.32 -30.12 24.65
C PHE A 498 13.54 -29.91 25.55
N ILE A 499 14.47 -29.00 25.19
CA ILE A 499 15.62 -28.69 26.05
C ILE A 499 15.16 -28.13 27.40
N SER A 500 14.24 -27.16 27.41
CA SER A 500 13.73 -26.58 28.65
C SER A 500 12.93 -27.59 29.49
N PHE A 501 12.10 -28.41 28.84
CA PHE A 501 11.33 -29.46 29.51
C PHE A 501 12.21 -30.55 30.13
N MET A 502 13.22 -31.03 29.39
CA MET A 502 14.16 -32.06 29.90
C MET A 502 15.03 -31.52 31.04
N ASN A 503 15.45 -30.25 30.99
CA ASN A 503 16.19 -29.62 32.08
C ASN A 503 15.36 -29.57 33.38
N ILE A 504 14.04 -29.38 33.28
CA ILE A 504 13.15 -29.42 34.44
C ILE A 504 12.99 -30.85 34.94
N ILE A 505 12.79 -31.82 34.05
CA ILE A 505 12.71 -33.23 34.46
C ILE A 505 14.00 -33.64 35.19
N MET A 506 15.17 -33.20 34.76
CA MET A 506 16.44 -33.53 35.43
C MET A 506 16.67 -32.81 36.77
N LEU A 507 15.89 -31.76 37.08
CA LEU A 507 15.96 -31.07 38.37
C LEU A 507 15.19 -31.79 39.49
N PHE A 508 14.33 -32.76 39.14
CA PHE A 508 13.52 -33.57 40.04
C PHE A 508 13.90 -35.06 39.91
#